data_AF-A0A3S1KTX2-F1
#
_entry.id   AF-A0A3S1KTX2-F1
#
_cell.length_a   1.000
_cell.length_b   1.000
_cell.length_c   1.000
_cell.angle_alpha   90.00
_cell.angle_beta   90.00
_cell.angle_gamma   90.00
#
_symmetry.space_group_name_H-M   'P 1'
#
loop_
_entity.id
_entity.type
_entity.pdbx_description
1 polymer ?
#
loop_
_entity_poly.entity_id
_entity_poly.type
_entity_poly.pdbx_seq_one_letter_code
_entity_poly.pdbx_strand_id
1 'polypeptide(L)' 'MPSDLNMNQQVFGGEHHSDRIARPLWTAMKRGALGRCPHCGEGKLFRAFVKTVDKCDHCGEELHH' A
#
# COMPACT_ATOMS: atom_id res chain seq x y z
N MET A 1 -28.05 34.28 22.80
CA MET A 1 -26.87 33.40 22.75
C MET A 1 -26.79 32.84 21.34
N PRO A 2 -25.81 33.22 20.50
CA PRO A 2 -25.70 32.63 19.17
C PRO A 2 -25.13 31.22 19.28
N SER A 3 -25.74 30.37 18.47
CA SER A 3 -25.35 29.02 18.06
C SER A 3 -23.94 28.97 17.47
N ASP A 4 -23.35 27.77 17.41
CA ASP A 4 -22.56 27.21 16.28
C ASP A 4 -21.50 26.20 16.83
N LEU A 5 -21.80 24.90 16.77
CA LEU A 5 -21.33 23.95 15.74
C LEU A 5 -19.89 23.41 15.99
N ASN A 6 -19.83 22.25 16.63
CA ASN A 6 -19.05 21.05 16.23
C ASN A 6 -17.70 21.27 15.51
N MET A 7 -16.59 21.43 16.24
CA MET A 7 -15.24 21.25 15.68
C MET A 7 -14.75 19.82 15.89
N ASN A 8 -15.28 18.93 15.08
CA ASN A 8 -14.66 17.65 14.71
C ASN A 8 -13.36 17.95 13.95
N GLN A 9 -12.26 18.07 14.68
CA GLN A 9 -10.92 18.16 14.11
C GLN A 9 -10.56 16.81 13.45
N GLN A 10 -11.01 16.64 12.20
CA GLN A 10 -10.58 15.55 11.36
C GLN A 10 -9.20 15.91 10.79
N VAL A 11 -8.15 15.41 11.44
CA VAL A 11 -6.78 15.52 10.94
C VAL A 11 -6.61 14.46 9.84
N PHE A 12 -6.74 14.87 8.58
CA PHE A 12 -6.36 14.03 7.44
C PHE A 12 -4.87 14.25 7.15
N GLY A 13 -4.06 13.20 7.35
CA GLY A 13 -2.65 13.18 6.92
C GLY A 13 -1.60 13.66 7.93
N GLY A 14 -1.74 13.34 9.23
CA GLY A 14 -0.68 13.53 10.23
C GLY A 14 0.41 12.44 10.20
N GLU A 15 1.57 12.74 10.78
CA GLU A 15 2.82 11.93 10.77
C GLU A 15 2.72 10.53 11.42
N HIS A 16 1.59 10.22 12.07
CA HIS A 16 1.36 8.95 12.76
C HIS A 16 0.67 7.93 11.84
N HIS A 17 1.40 7.42 10.85
CA HIS A 17 0.99 6.26 10.09
C HIS A 17 1.11 4.97 10.93
N SER A 18 0.16 4.79 11.87
CA SER A 18 -0.16 3.52 12.57
C SER A 18 0.93 2.94 13.48
N ASP A 19 0.56 2.49 14.68
CA ASP A 19 1.40 1.66 15.58
C ASP A 19 1.74 0.25 15.01
N ARG A 20 1.66 0.08 13.69
CA ARG A 20 2.05 -1.14 12.99
C ARG A 20 3.57 -1.16 12.83
N ILE A 21 4.15 -2.34 12.96
CA ILE A 21 5.59 -2.58 12.73
C ILE A 21 5.99 -1.97 11.39
N ALA A 22 6.94 -1.03 11.43
CA ALA A 22 7.41 -0.31 10.25
C ALA A 22 7.96 -1.31 9.22
N ARG A 23 7.30 -1.41 8.06
CA ARG A 23 7.85 -2.15 6.93
C ARG A 23 9.03 -1.34 6.38
N PRO A 24 10.14 -1.97 5.97
CA PRO A 24 11.28 -1.24 5.41
C PRO A 24 10.83 -0.47 4.16
N LEU A 25 10.67 0.85 4.30
CA LEU A 25 10.07 1.75 3.31
C LEU A 25 10.75 1.60 1.94
N TRP A 26 12.08 1.61 1.96
CA TRP A 26 12.88 1.48 0.75
C TRP A 26 12.63 0.17 0.01
N THR A 27 12.43 -0.93 0.74
CA THR A 27 12.14 -2.23 0.13
C THR A 27 10.77 -2.22 -0.54
N ALA A 28 9.76 -1.63 0.10
CA ALA A 28 8.42 -1.51 -0.47
C ALA A 28 8.45 -0.65 -1.75
N MET A 29 9.10 0.51 -1.69
CA MET A 29 9.22 1.43 -2.83
C MET A 29 9.98 0.79 -3.99
N LYS A 30 11.11 0.13 -3.73
CA LYS A 30 11.90 -0.56 -4.76
C LYS A 30 11.12 -1.67 -5.45
N ARG A 31 10.40 -2.51 -4.68
CA ARG A 31 9.58 -3.59 -5.26
C ARG A 31 8.46 -3.04 -6.13
N GLY A 32 7.80 -1.96 -5.71
CA GLY A 32 6.77 -1.28 -6.50
C GLY A 32 7.32 -0.69 -7.80
N ALA A 33 8.43 0.05 -7.72
CA ALA A 33 9.07 0.66 -8.89
C ALA A 33 9.56 -0.38 -9.92
N LEU A 34 10.03 -1.54 -9.46
CA LEU A 34 10.45 -2.65 -10.32
C LEU A 34 9.27 -3.54 -10.81
N GLY A 35 8.04 -3.23 -10.40
CA GLY A 35 6.85 -4.04 -10.73
C GLY A 35 6.95 -5.47 -10.21
N ARG A 36 7.45 -5.65 -8.99
CA ARG A 36 7.65 -6.94 -8.34
C ARG A 36 6.63 -7.22 -7.26
N CYS A 37 6.44 -8.50 -6.95
CA CYS A 37 5.53 -8.96 -5.91
C CYS A 37 5.85 -8.26 -4.57
N PRO A 38 4.86 -7.66 -3.88
CA PRO A 38 5.07 -6.98 -2.60
C PRO A 38 5.50 -7.95 -1.49
N HIS A 39 5.09 -9.23 -1.58
CA HIS A 39 5.42 -10.26 -0.60
C HIS A 39 6.84 -10.82 -0.80
N CYS A 40 7.12 -11.49 -1.92
CA CYS A 40 8.41 -12.14 -2.16
C CYS A 40 9.47 -11.23 -2.84
N GLY A 41 9.06 -10.27 -3.68
CA GLY A 41 9.97 -9.41 -4.44
C GLY A 41 10.51 -10.01 -5.75
N GLU A 42 10.16 -11.24 -6.10
CA GLU A 42 10.69 -11.94 -7.28
C GLU A 42 9.69 -11.99 -8.44
N GLY A 43 8.45 -12.40 -8.17
CA GLY A 43 7.40 -12.49 -9.19
C GLY A 43 7.01 -11.14 -9.78
N LYS A 44 6.49 -11.15 -11.00
CA LYS A 44 5.97 -9.94 -11.66
C LYS A 44 4.64 -9.53 -11.03
N LEU A 45 4.48 -8.24 -10.75
CA LEU A 45 3.24 -7.65 -10.26
C LEU A 45 2.23 -7.46 -11.40
N PHE A 46 2.71 -7.12 -12.61
CA PHE A 46 1.87 -6.81 -13.76
C PHE A 46 2.16 -7.73 -14.95
N ARG A 47 1.10 -8.24 -15.60
CA ARG A 47 1.16 -9.02 -16.85
C ARG A 47 1.19 -8.15 -18.11
N ALA A 48 0.72 -6.91 -18.02
CA ALA A 48 0.76 -5.90 -19.08
C ALA A 48 0.77 -4.51 -18.44
N PHE A 49 0.78 -3.44 -19.25
CA PHE A 49 0.73 -2.07 -18.73
C PHE A 49 -0.48 -1.87 -17.80
N VAL A 50 -0.21 -1.67 -16.50
CA VAL A 50 -1.20 -1.47 -15.42
C VAL A 50 -2.21 -2.62 -15.27
N LYS A 51 -1.90 -3.83 -15.76
CA LYS A 51 -2.73 -5.02 -15.54
C LYS A 51 -2.05 -5.95 -14.56
N THR A 52 -2.59 -6.07 -13.36
CA THR A 52 -2.05 -6.94 -12.30
C THR A 52 -2.20 -8.42 -12.67
N VAL A 53 -1.31 -9.26 -12.13
CA VAL A 53 -1.48 -10.72 -12.14
C VAL A 53 -2.46 -11.14 -11.05
N ASP A 54 -3.19 -12.23 -11.25
CA ASP A 54 -4.09 -12.75 -10.21
C ASP A 54 -3.30 -13.36 -9.05
N LYS A 55 -2.24 -14.09 -9.35
CA LYS A 55 -1.35 -14.70 -8.35
C LYS A 55 0.11 -14.49 -8.70
N CYS A 56 0.96 -14.40 -7.68
CA CYS A 56 2.40 -14.41 -7.87
C CYS A 56 2.87 -15.81 -8.31
N ASP A 57 3.60 -15.88 -9.42
CA ASP A 57 4.17 -17.13 -9.95
C ASP A 57 5.22 -17.78 -9.02
N HIS A 58 5.87 -16.99 -8.15
CA HIS A 58 6.90 -17.47 -7.23
C HIS A 58 6.35 -17.91 -5.86
N CYS A 59 5.50 -17.10 -5.23
CA CYS A 59 5.02 -17.37 -3.88
C CYS A 59 3.54 -17.72 -3.77
N GLY A 60 2.79 -17.68 -4.88
CA GLY A 60 1.36 -17.99 -4.89
C GLY A 60 0.45 -16.91 -4.28
N GLU A 61 1.01 -15.79 -3.83
CA GLU A 61 0.26 -14.67 -3.24
C GLU A 61 -0.83 -14.18 -4.19
N GLU A 62 -2.05 -13.99 -3.68
CA GLU A 62 -3.16 -13.42 -4.45
C GLU A 62 -3.01 -11.89 -4.53
N LEU A 63 -2.87 -11.37 -5.76
CA LEU A 63 -2.55 -9.96 -6.03
C LEU A 63 -3.72 -9.19 -6.64
N HIS A 64 -4.94 -9.72 -6.50
CA HIS A 64 -6.19 -9.12 -6.96
C HIS A 64 -7.03 -8.67 -5.75
N HIS A 65 -7.52 -7.42 -5.80
CA HIS A 65 -8.40 -6.81 -4.80
C HIS A 65 -9.49 -6.01 -5.51
#